data_AF-A0A6N2IGF0-F1
#
_entry.id   AF-A0A6N2IGF0-F1
#
_cell.length_a   1.000
_cell.length_b   1.000
_cell.length_c   1.000
_cell.angle_alpha   90.00
_cell.angle_beta   90.00
_cell.angle_gamma   90.00
#
_symmetry.space_group_name_H-M   'P 1'
#
loop_
_entity.id
_entity.type
_entity.pdbx_description
1 polymer ?
#
loop_
_entity_poly.entity_id
_entity_poly.type
_entity_poly.pdbx_seq_one_letter_code
_entity_poly.pdbx_strand_id
1 'polypeptide(L)'
;MTARHDRTDGMRRRRFLTNAALGGATIIGASALGGFDADAAFAAEPSLDPAIARSAFVEGRITGITGSVLEVAGSNGGHSRVQMTNVTSVWKVRATTAEAIDIGDGLYARGVEMPDGTVAADAVWVNIVNLDTQIRGIAKNRLHLAHGQHELVGHVAPDTSASYAGRALTSDLSRLRIGQSAQVLGAWRPSDDSVDVVRISVGH
;
A
#
# COMPACT_ATOMS: atom_id res chain seq x y z
N MET A 1 -12.71 8.80 46.20
CA MET A 1 -11.59 7.95 45.70
C MET A 1 -12.09 7.18 44.48
N THR A 2 -12.05 7.80 43.31
CA THR A 2 -12.64 7.26 42.07
C THR A 2 -11.73 7.58 40.90
N ALA A 3 -10.66 6.80 40.76
CA ALA A 3 -9.75 6.86 39.63
C ALA A 3 -9.42 5.43 39.20
N ARG A 4 -10.36 4.76 38.51
CA ARG A 4 -10.08 3.46 37.86
C ARG A 4 -11.10 3.03 36.80
N HIS A 5 -11.56 3.95 35.95
CA HIS A 5 -12.39 3.57 34.79
C HIS A 5 -11.98 4.19 33.45
N ASP A 6 -10.89 4.97 33.38
CA ASP A 6 -10.56 5.76 32.18
C ASP A 6 -9.46 5.18 31.27
N ARG A 7 -8.79 4.09 31.68
CA ARG A 7 -7.67 3.50 30.91
C ARG A 7 -8.08 2.35 29.98
N THR A 8 -9.18 1.67 30.25
CA THR A 8 -9.66 0.54 29.43
C THR A 8 -10.42 1.01 28.19
N ASP A 9 -11.03 2.20 28.24
CA ASP A 9 -11.82 2.76 27.14
C ASP A 9 -10.92 3.32 26.01
N GLY A 10 -9.81 3.98 26.37
CA GLY A 10 -8.82 4.48 25.40
C GLY A 10 -8.10 3.38 24.60
N MET A 11 -7.81 2.23 25.21
CA MET A 11 -7.21 1.08 24.49
C MET A 11 -8.21 0.38 23.57
N ARG A 12 -9.50 0.34 23.93
CA ARG A 12 -10.56 -0.19 23.05
C ARG A 12 -10.84 0.75 21.89
N ARG A 13 -10.85 2.07 22.10
CA ARG A 13 -11.00 3.07 21.03
C ARG A 13 -9.81 3.08 20.07
N ARG A 14 -8.57 2.93 20.57
CA ARG A 14 -7.38 2.79 19.71
C ARG A 14 -7.36 1.47 18.96
N ARG A 15 -7.73 0.33 19.56
CA ARG A 15 -7.92 -0.94 18.80
C ARG A 15 -9.07 -0.87 17.81
N PHE A 16 -10.13 -0.12 18.12
CA PHE A 16 -11.24 0.09 17.20
C PHE A 16 -10.85 1.00 16.03
N LEU A 17 -10.01 2.02 16.25
CA LEU A 17 -9.45 2.85 15.17
C LEU A 17 -8.38 2.09 14.36
N THR A 18 -7.59 1.21 14.98
CA THR A 18 -6.68 0.30 14.27
C THR A 18 -7.43 -0.74 13.44
N ASN A 19 -8.59 -1.22 13.91
CA ASN A 19 -9.45 -2.14 13.16
C ASN A 19 -10.38 -1.43 12.16
N ALA A 20 -10.73 -0.15 12.37
CA ALA A 20 -11.53 0.64 11.44
C ALA A 20 -10.67 1.23 10.31
N ALA A 21 -9.40 1.54 10.57
CA ALA A 21 -8.43 1.88 9.52
C ALA A 21 -8.07 0.67 8.64
N LEU A 22 -8.26 -0.56 9.14
CA LEU A 22 -8.15 -1.82 8.39
C LEU A 22 -9.52 -2.40 7.95
N GLY A 23 -10.63 -1.73 8.28
CA GLY A 23 -11.99 -2.28 8.18
C GLY A 23 -12.91 -1.51 7.24
N GLY A 24 -12.35 -0.66 6.39
CA GLY A 24 -13.12 0.20 5.49
C GLY A 24 -12.52 0.40 4.11
N ALA A 25 -11.20 0.25 3.99
CA ALA A 25 -10.54 -0.12 2.76
C ALA A 25 -10.27 -1.61 2.84
N THR A 26 -10.91 -2.40 1.99
CA THR A 26 -10.41 -3.74 1.74
C THR A 26 -9.00 -3.52 1.21
N ILE A 27 -7.98 -3.77 2.05
CA ILE A 27 -6.67 -4.16 1.53
C ILE A 27 -6.96 -5.51 0.87
N ILE A 28 -7.44 -5.48 -0.37
CA ILE A 28 -7.58 -6.68 -1.17
C ILE A 28 -6.18 -7.26 -1.20
N GLY A 29 -6.03 -8.43 -0.58
CA GLY A 29 -4.78 -9.14 -0.51
C GLY A 29 -4.16 -9.23 -1.89
N ALA A 30 -3.09 -8.48 -2.15
CA ALA A 30 -1.73 -8.96 -2.07
C ALA A 30 -1.43 -10.39 -2.61
N SER A 31 -2.25 -10.91 -3.52
CA SER A 31 -2.02 -12.15 -4.25
C SER A 31 -1.56 -11.91 -5.70
N ALA A 32 -1.20 -10.68 -6.05
CA ALA A 32 -0.79 -10.30 -7.41
C ALA A 32 0.18 -9.12 -7.37
N LEU A 33 1.34 -9.28 -6.74
CA LEU A 33 2.33 -8.19 -6.61
C LEU A 33 3.74 -8.75 -6.88
N GLY A 34 4.16 -8.66 -8.15
CA GLY A 34 5.48 -9.08 -8.62
C GLY A 34 6.37 -7.98 -9.21
N GLY A 35 7.44 -7.60 -8.51
CA GLY A 35 8.70 -7.09 -9.08
C GLY A 35 8.76 -5.68 -9.65
N PHE A 36 9.71 -4.90 -9.13
CA PHE A 36 10.50 -3.77 -9.69
C PHE A 36 9.80 -2.56 -10.34
N ASP A 37 8.59 -2.70 -10.87
CA ASP A 37 7.76 -1.63 -11.39
C ASP A 37 6.34 -1.84 -10.85
N ALA A 38 5.65 -0.77 -10.45
CA ALA A 38 4.27 -0.90 -10.02
C ALA A 38 3.41 -1.51 -11.15
N ASP A 39 3.79 -1.35 -12.42
CA ASP A 39 3.20 -2.04 -13.58
C ASP A 39 3.42 -3.55 -13.60
N ALA A 40 4.66 -4.00 -13.37
CA ALA A 40 5.02 -5.42 -13.37
C ALA A 40 4.39 -6.15 -12.19
N ALA A 41 4.10 -5.44 -11.10
CA ALA A 41 3.35 -5.99 -9.98
C ALA A 41 1.99 -6.55 -10.43
N PHE A 42 1.35 -5.95 -11.44
CA PHE A 42 0.02 -6.30 -11.95
C PHE A 42 0.01 -7.10 -13.26
N ALA A 43 1.16 -7.41 -13.85
CA ALA A 43 1.29 -8.29 -15.01
C ALA A 43 1.88 -9.65 -14.59
N ALA A 44 1.12 -10.74 -14.75
CA ALA A 44 1.55 -12.07 -14.34
C ALA A 44 2.71 -12.57 -15.23
N GLU A 45 3.96 -12.54 -14.74
CA GLU A 45 5.13 -13.15 -15.42
C GLU A 45 6.19 -13.71 -14.44
N PRO A 46 7.05 -14.65 -14.89
CA PRO A 46 7.49 -15.82 -14.11
C PRO A 46 8.67 -15.56 -13.15
N SER A 47 8.84 -16.49 -12.19
CA SER A 47 9.94 -16.53 -11.21
C SER A 47 11.31 -16.28 -11.86
N LEU A 48 12.09 -15.37 -11.30
CA LEU A 48 13.45 -15.05 -11.75
C LEU A 48 14.53 -16.05 -11.29
N ASP A 49 14.16 -17.16 -10.66
CA ASP A 49 15.05 -18.30 -10.48
C ASP A 49 14.23 -19.60 -10.35
N PRO A 50 14.35 -20.58 -11.27
CA PRO A 50 13.68 -21.87 -11.13
C PRO A 50 14.16 -22.70 -9.92
N ALA A 51 15.26 -22.30 -9.26
CA ALA A 51 15.73 -22.91 -8.02
C ALA A 51 15.05 -22.32 -6.76
N ILE A 52 14.40 -21.15 -6.85
CA ILE A 52 13.65 -20.56 -5.73
C ILE A 52 12.21 -21.08 -5.80
N ALA A 53 11.98 -22.19 -5.09
CA ALA A 53 10.73 -22.94 -5.20
C ALA A 53 9.48 -22.18 -4.72
N ARG A 54 9.62 -21.14 -3.86
CA ARG A 54 8.51 -20.34 -3.31
C ARG A 54 8.96 -18.93 -2.91
N SER A 55 8.29 -17.91 -3.44
CA SER A 55 8.36 -16.56 -2.88
C SER A 55 7.56 -16.47 -1.58
N ALA A 56 8.13 -15.83 -0.57
CA ALA A 56 7.45 -15.44 0.66
C ALA A 56 6.90 -14.01 0.53
N PHE A 57 5.77 -13.76 1.19
CA PHE A 57 5.13 -12.46 1.23
C PHE A 57 4.92 -12.05 2.68
N VAL A 58 5.25 -10.79 2.97
CA VAL A 58 5.05 -10.18 4.29
C VAL A 58 4.23 -8.92 4.10
N GLU A 59 3.13 -8.80 4.83
CA GLU A 59 2.33 -7.59 4.90
C GLU A 59 2.15 -7.16 6.35
N GLY A 60 2.00 -5.86 6.57
CA GLY A 60 1.73 -5.34 7.90
C GLY A 60 2.19 -3.90 8.08
N ARG A 61 2.37 -3.50 9.33
CA ARG A 61 2.88 -2.18 9.70
C ARG A 61 4.31 -2.29 10.23
N ILE A 62 5.19 -1.41 9.77
CA ILE A 62 6.56 -1.31 10.26
C ILE A 62 6.52 -0.76 11.69
N THR A 63 7.04 -1.54 12.63
CA THR A 63 7.10 -1.18 14.06
C THR A 63 8.51 -0.81 14.51
N GLY A 64 9.53 -1.18 13.73
CA GLY A 64 10.93 -0.87 14.01
C GLY A 64 11.81 -1.05 12.78
N ILE A 65 12.93 -0.34 12.77
CA ILE A 65 13.97 -0.43 11.74
C ILE A 65 15.30 -0.57 12.47
N THR A 66 16.02 -1.67 12.26
CA THR A 66 17.34 -1.93 12.86
C THR A 66 18.34 -2.28 11.76
N GLY A 67 19.19 -1.31 11.41
CA GLY A 67 20.06 -1.45 10.23
C GLY A 67 19.20 -1.63 8.98
N SER A 68 19.38 -2.76 8.29
CA SER A 68 18.60 -3.14 7.10
C SER A 68 17.45 -4.11 7.40
N VAL A 69 17.14 -4.38 8.68
CA VAL A 69 15.99 -5.21 9.07
C VAL A 69 14.80 -4.34 9.44
N LEU A 70 13.66 -4.62 8.81
CA LEU A 70 12.36 -4.08 9.16
C LEU A 70 11.63 -5.07 10.08
N GLU A 71 11.19 -4.59 11.23
CA GLU A 71 10.29 -5.31 12.13
C GLU A 71 8.85 -4.96 11.76
N VAL A 72 8.03 -5.98 11.47
CA VAL A 72 6.70 -5.82 10.88
C VAL A 72 5.67 -6.50 11.74
N ALA A 73 4.63 -5.77 12.14
CA ALA A 73 3.43 -6.33 12.77
C ALA A 73 2.38 -6.61 11.70
N GLY A 74 2.12 -7.88 11.42
CA GLY A 74 1.13 -8.32 10.42
C GLY A 74 -0.30 -8.07 10.89
N SER A 75 -1.23 -7.93 9.94
CA SER A 75 -2.64 -7.67 10.24
C SER A 75 -3.30 -8.79 11.06
N ASN A 76 -2.81 -10.03 10.90
CA ASN A 76 -3.27 -11.21 11.63
C ASN A 76 -2.68 -11.34 13.05
N GLY A 77 -1.99 -10.32 13.55
CA GLY A 77 -1.37 -10.31 14.88
C GLY A 77 -0.02 -11.04 14.96
N GLY A 78 0.51 -11.50 13.82
CA GLY A 78 1.86 -12.05 13.72
C GLY A 78 2.94 -10.97 13.68
N HIS A 79 4.19 -11.39 13.87
CA HIS A 79 5.36 -10.55 13.69
C HIS A 79 6.30 -11.19 12.67
N SER A 80 6.89 -10.36 11.81
CA SER A 80 7.81 -10.80 10.77
C SER A 80 9.02 -9.88 10.72
N ARG A 81 10.15 -10.44 10.33
CA ARG A 81 11.38 -9.69 10.06
C ARG A 81 11.63 -9.70 8.57
N VAL A 82 11.87 -8.52 8.01
CA VAL A 82 12.17 -8.36 6.59
C VAL A 82 13.56 -7.76 6.46
N GLN A 83 14.49 -8.54 5.93
CA GLN A 83 15.86 -8.12 5.64
C GLN A 83 15.91 -7.47 4.26
N MET A 84 16.20 -6.17 4.24
CA MET A 84 16.54 -5.45 3.02
C MET A 84 17.98 -5.77 2.61
N THR A 85 18.20 -5.91 1.32
CA THR A 85 19.49 -6.19 0.71
C THR A 85 19.83 -5.08 -0.29
N ASN A 86 21.06 -5.08 -0.79
CA ASN A 86 21.49 -4.10 -1.79
C ASN A 86 20.74 -4.24 -3.13
N VAL A 87 20.03 -5.34 -3.34
CA VAL A 87 19.23 -5.60 -4.55
C VAL A 87 17.72 -5.43 -4.33
N THR A 88 17.30 -5.08 -3.11
CA THR A 88 15.89 -4.85 -2.81
C THR A 88 15.39 -3.62 -3.56
N SER A 89 14.40 -3.81 -4.42
CA SER A 89 13.64 -2.68 -4.99
C SER A 89 12.70 -2.09 -3.96
N VAL A 90 12.66 -0.76 -3.89
CA VAL A 90 11.76 -0.05 -2.98
C VAL A 90 10.85 0.86 -3.78
N TRP A 91 9.56 0.80 -3.49
CA TRP A 91 8.56 1.70 -4.05
C TRP A 91 7.78 2.39 -2.94
N LYS A 92 7.70 3.72 -3.01
CA LYS A 92 6.81 4.56 -2.17
C LYS A 92 6.37 5.73 -3.03
N VAL A 93 5.18 5.66 -3.63
CA VAL A 93 4.69 6.54 -4.72
C VAL A 93 5.47 6.38 -6.04
N ARG A 94 6.79 6.22 -5.96
CA ARG A 94 7.73 6.01 -7.06
C ARG A 94 8.82 5.06 -6.62
N ALA A 95 9.61 4.56 -7.58
CA ALA A 95 10.86 3.86 -7.27
C ALA A 95 11.76 4.76 -6.42
N THR A 96 12.24 4.23 -5.30
CA THR A 96 13.00 4.97 -4.28
C THR A 96 13.97 4.02 -3.56
N THR A 97 14.52 4.46 -2.44
CA THR A 97 15.48 3.73 -1.62
C THR A 97 14.96 3.51 -0.19
N ALA A 98 15.68 2.71 0.60
CA ALA A 98 15.29 2.32 1.97
C ALA A 98 15.15 3.53 2.92
N GLU A 99 15.85 4.62 2.66
CA GLU A 99 15.81 5.84 3.47
C GLU A 99 14.44 6.53 3.44
N ALA A 100 13.57 6.20 2.48
CA ALA A 100 12.21 6.71 2.40
C ALA A 100 11.21 5.93 3.28
N ILE A 101 11.64 4.85 3.92
CA ILE A 101 10.81 3.97 4.75
C ILE A 101 10.84 4.47 6.20
N ASP A 102 9.66 4.66 6.78
CA ASP A 102 9.51 5.14 8.15
C ASP A 102 8.79 4.14 9.03
N ILE A 103 9.06 4.19 10.34
CA ILE A 103 8.24 3.49 11.33
C ILE A 103 6.81 4.01 11.26
N GLY A 104 5.85 3.09 11.19
CA GLY A 104 4.43 3.39 11.06
C GLY A 104 3.89 3.26 9.64
N ASP A 105 4.76 3.16 8.63
CA ASP A 105 4.37 2.82 7.26
C ASP A 105 3.76 1.42 7.19
N GLY A 106 2.79 1.25 6.28
CA GLY A 106 2.36 -0.04 5.77
C GLY A 106 3.42 -0.63 4.85
N LEU A 107 3.65 -1.92 4.99
CA LEU A 107 4.61 -2.69 4.21
C LEU A 107 3.88 -3.78 3.45
N TYR A 108 4.22 -3.92 2.19
CA TYR A 108 4.08 -5.16 1.46
C TYR A 108 5.45 -5.55 0.90
N ALA A 109 5.96 -6.72 1.27
CA ALA A 109 7.28 -7.19 0.86
C ALA A 109 7.17 -8.58 0.23
N ARG A 110 7.98 -8.79 -0.80
CA ARG A 110 8.20 -10.07 -1.45
C ARG A 110 9.66 -10.46 -1.34
N GLY A 111 9.93 -11.72 -1.08
CA GLY A 111 11.30 -12.22 -1.01
C GLY A 111 11.39 -13.72 -0.79
N VAL A 112 12.48 -14.14 -0.16
CA VAL A 112 12.76 -15.54 0.19
C VAL A 112 12.79 -15.68 1.70
N GLU A 113 12.08 -16.68 2.22
CA GLU A 113 12.16 -17.02 3.64
C GLU A 113 13.51 -17.71 3.94
N MET A 114 14.20 -17.20 4.95
CA MET A 114 15.50 -17.68 5.40
C MET A 114 15.32 -18.69 6.54
N PRO A 115 16.30 -19.57 6.80
CA PRO A 115 16.20 -20.59 7.85
C PRO A 115 15.97 -20.04 9.28
N ASP A 116 16.28 -18.77 9.53
CA ASP A 116 16.05 -18.08 10.80
C ASP A 116 14.64 -17.45 10.92
N GLY A 117 13.79 -17.61 9.90
CA GLY A 117 12.44 -17.05 9.81
C GLY A 117 12.39 -15.60 9.30
N THR A 118 13.53 -15.00 8.95
CA THR A 118 13.58 -13.69 8.30
C THR A 118 13.23 -13.82 6.82
N VAL A 119 12.58 -12.82 6.23
CA VAL A 119 12.38 -12.74 4.78
C VAL A 119 13.42 -11.82 4.16
N ALA A 120 14.31 -12.36 3.33
CA ALA A 120 15.23 -11.57 2.51
C ALA A 120 14.48 -11.00 1.31
N ALA A 121 14.19 -9.70 1.34
CA ALA A 121 13.32 -9.05 0.36
C ALA A 121 14.03 -8.77 -0.97
N ASP A 122 13.37 -9.10 -2.08
CA ASP A 122 13.74 -8.62 -3.41
C ASP A 122 12.96 -7.34 -3.81
N ALA A 123 11.77 -7.15 -3.23
CA ALA A 123 10.90 -6.03 -3.50
C ALA A 123 10.10 -5.64 -2.27
N VAL A 124 10.00 -4.33 -2.05
CA VAL A 124 9.27 -3.70 -0.96
C VAL A 124 8.41 -2.57 -1.53
N TRP A 125 7.11 -2.66 -1.32
CA TRP A 125 6.15 -1.61 -1.63
C TRP A 125 5.61 -1.03 -0.33
N VAL A 126 5.82 0.26 -0.16
CA VAL A 126 5.52 1.00 1.06
C VAL A 126 4.24 1.79 0.84
N ASN A 127 3.28 1.58 1.74
CA ASN A 127 1.95 2.18 1.72
C ASN A 127 1.15 1.94 0.43
N ILE A 128 1.53 1.00 -0.42
CA ILE A 128 0.84 0.76 -1.69
C ILE A 128 -0.63 0.41 -1.46
N VAL A 129 -1.51 1.04 -2.23
CA VAL A 129 -2.95 0.74 -2.25
C VAL A 129 -3.44 0.59 -3.68
N ASN A 130 -4.34 -0.36 -3.88
CA ASN A 130 -5.11 -0.54 -5.11
C ASN A 130 -6.59 -0.55 -4.75
N LEU A 131 -7.27 0.56 -5.04
CA LEU A 131 -8.61 0.86 -4.56
C LEU A 131 -9.61 0.90 -5.72
N ASP A 132 -10.71 0.18 -5.60
CA ASP A 132 -11.90 0.41 -6.44
C ASP A 132 -12.70 1.57 -5.86
N THR A 133 -12.90 2.65 -6.62
CA THR A 133 -13.46 3.89 -6.09
C THR A 133 -14.50 4.48 -7.03
N GLN A 134 -15.35 5.36 -6.50
CA GLN A 134 -16.15 6.28 -7.30
C GLN A 134 -15.62 7.72 -7.14
N ILE A 135 -15.42 8.43 -8.25
CA ILE A 135 -15.02 9.85 -8.22
C ILE A 135 -16.22 10.69 -7.79
N ARG A 136 -16.12 11.34 -6.63
CA ARG A 136 -17.15 12.24 -6.06
C ARG A 136 -16.89 13.71 -6.36
N GLY A 137 -15.64 14.09 -6.56
CA GLY A 137 -15.25 15.47 -6.80
C GLY A 137 -13.87 15.56 -7.43
N ILE A 138 -13.66 16.61 -8.23
CA ILE A 138 -12.38 16.87 -8.90
C ILE A 138 -11.98 18.31 -8.58
N ALA A 139 -10.76 18.47 -8.07
CA ALA A 139 -10.10 19.74 -7.86
C ALA A 139 -8.73 19.73 -8.55
N LYS A 140 -8.03 20.86 -8.57
CA LYS A 140 -6.78 21.04 -9.34
C LYS A 140 -5.72 19.95 -9.08
N ASN A 141 -5.54 19.56 -7.83
CA ASN A 141 -4.53 18.59 -7.40
C ASN A 141 -5.11 17.50 -6.48
N ARG A 142 -6.45 17.35 -6.49
CA ARG A 142 -7.16 16.48 -5.56
C ARG A 142 -8.36 15.82 -6.23
N LEU A 143 -8.60 14.58 -5.86
CA LEU A 143 -9.82 13.83 -6.15
C LEU A 143 -10.50 13.51 -4.84
N HIS A 144 -11.80 13.75 -4.78
CA HIS A 144 -12.65 13.21 -3.73
C HIS A 144 -13.15 11.86 -4.23
N LEU A 145 -12.84 10.80 -3.51
CA LEU A 145 -13.09 9.42 -3.89
C LEU A 145 -13.98 8.78 -2.83
N ALA A 146 -14.82 7.84 -3.24
CA ALA A 146 -15.56 6.97 -2.34
C ALA A 146 -15.14 5.52 -2.58
N HIS A 147 -14.74 4.81 -1.53
CA HIS A 147 -14.49 3.37 -1.54
C HIS A 147 -15.50 2.70 -0.61
N GLY A 148 -16.51 2.05 -1.18
CA GLY A 148 -17.66 1.57 -0.42
C GLY A 148 -18.38 2.71 0.29
N GLN A 149 -18.44 2.66 1.62
CA GLN A 149 -19.06 3.71 2.47
C GLN A 149 -18.07 4.77 2.97
N HIS A 150 -16.79 4.68 2.59
CA HIS A 150 -15.74 5.56 3.07
C HIS A 150 -15.40 6.62 2.04
N GLU A 151 -15.36 7.88 2.46
CA GLU A 151 -14.79 8.96 1.67
C GLU A 151 -13.29 9.07 1.92
N LEU A 152 -12.53 9.31 0.86
CA LEU A 152 -11.09 9.49 0.93
C LEU A 152 -10.63 10.58 -0.05
N VAL A 153 -9.52 11.23 0.30
CA VAL A 153 -8.90 12.26 -0.53
C VAL A 153 -7.72 11.64 -1.28
N GLY A 154 -7.78 11.69 -2.61
CA GLY A 154 -6.66 11.37 -3.48
C GLY A 154 -5.88 12.63 -3.84
N HIS A 155 -4.63 12.76 -3.44
CA HIS A 155 -3.71 13.78 -3.93
C HIS A 155 -3.15 13.35 -5.28
N VAL A 156 -3.36 14.16 -6.32
CA VAL A 156 -2.82 13.88 -7.66
C VAL A 156 -1.31 14.19 -7.64
N ALA A 157 -0.48 13.16 -7.71
CA ALA A 157 0.96 13.30 -7.80
C ALA A 157 1.37 13.95 -9.15
N PRO A 158 2.55 14.58 -9.24
CA PRO A 158 2.99 15.23 -10.48
C PRO A 158 3.01 14.29 -11.69
N ASP A 159 3.35 13.02 -11.46
CA ASP A 159 3.55 11.99 -12.49
C ASP A 159 2.34 11.06 -12.61
N THR A 160 1.16 11.45 -12.08
CA THR A 160 -0.05 10.62 -12.17
C THR A 160 -0.41 10.34 -13.61
N SER A 161 -0.67 9.07 -13.91
CA SER A 161 -1.16 8.61 -15.20
C SER A 161 -2.61 8.16 -15.14
N ALA A 162 -3.31 8.24 -16.27
CA ALA A 162 -4.64 7.68 -16.43
C ALA A 162 -4.68 6.63 -17.54
N SER A 163 -5.50 5.60 -17.36
CA SER A 163 -5.94 4.67 -18.41
C SER A 163 -7.44 4.82 -18.62
N TYR A 164 -7.86 4.89 -19.88
CA TYR A 164 -9.27 5.01 -20.27
C TYR A 164 -9.66 3.83 -21.13
N ALA A 165 -10.62 3.02 -20.67
CA ALA A 165 -11.12 1.83 -21.37
C ALA A 165 -9.98 0.89 -21.82
N GLY A 166 -9.06 0.60 -20.90
CA GLY A 166 -7.93 -0.32 -21.13
C GLY A 166 -6.88 0.18 -22.13
N ARG A 167 -6.91 1.47 -22.52
CA ARG A 167 -5.91 2.06 -23.42
C ARG A 167 -4.60 2.34 -22.68
N ALA A 168 -3.55 2.61 -23.45
CA ALA A 168 -2.24 3.01 -22.95
C ALA A 168 -2.33 4.19 -21.98
N LEU A 169 -1.39 4.21 -21.04
CA LEU A 169 -1.29 5.25 -20.02
C LEU A 169 -1.05 6.63 -20.67
N THR A 170 -1.70 7.64 -20.10
CA THR A 170 -1.54 9.04 -20.51
C THR A 170 -1.44 9.93 -19.28
N SER A 171 -0.70 11.03 -19.37
CA SER A 171 -0.71 12.10 -18.35
C SER A 171 -1.96 13.00 -18.46
N ASP A 172 -2.77 12.83 -19.52
CA ASP A 172 -4.02 13.57 -19.69
C ASP A 172 -5.12 13.08 -18.74
N LEU A 173 -5.32 13.80 -17.64
CA LEU A 173 -6.39 13.56 -16.66
C LEU A 173 -7.72 14.25 -17.03
N SER A 174 -7.78 14.97 -18.16
CA SER A 174 -8.93 15.82 -18.50
C SER A 174 -10.21 15.06 -18.82
N ARG A 175 -10.15 13.72 -18.95
CA ARG A 175 -11.29 12.86 -19.26
C ARG A 175 -11.91 12.21 -18.02
N LEU A 176 -11.32 12.41 -16.84
CA LEU A 176 -11.94 12.02 -15.56
C LEU A 176 -13.24 12.80 -15.34
N ARG A 177 -14.26 12.11 -14.82
CA ARG A 177 -15.58 12.68 -14.56
C ARG A 177 -16.07 12.26 -13.18
N ILE A 178 -16.77 13.17 -12.51
CA ILE A 178 -17.53 12.85 -11.31
C ILE A 178 -18.57 11.78 -11.67
N GLY A 179 -18.74 10.79 -10.79
CA GLY A 179 -19.62 9.64 -10.95
C GLY A 179 -18.96 8.41 -11.55
N GLN A 180 -17.76 8.53 -12.17
CA GLN A 180 -17.05 7.38 -12.72
C GLN A 180 -16.56 6.44 -11.63
N SER A 181 -16.72 5.14 -11.87
CA SER A 181 -15.92 4.12 -11.18
C SER A 181 -14.50 4.14 -11.71
N ALA A 182 -13.55 4.07 -10.80
CA ALA A 182 -12.13 4.18 -11.06
C ALA A 182 -11.32 3.22 -10.18
N GLN A 183 -10.41 2.49 -10.79
CA GLN A 183 -9.36 1.80 -10.06
C GLN A 183 -8.20 2.77 -9.82
N VAL A 184 -7.86 3.01 -8.56
CA VAL A 184 -6.84 3.94 -8.13
C VAL A 184 -5.67 3.16 -7.54
N LEU A 185 -4.50 3.33 -8.15
CA LEU A 185 -3.23 2.90 -7.58
C LEU A 185 -2.56 4.12 -6.94
N GLY A 186 -2.05 3.94 -5.74
CA GLY A 186 -1.43 5.04 -4.99
C GLY A 186 -0.63 4.57 -3.80
N ALA A 187 -0.16 5.53 -3.01
CA ALA A 187 0.40 5.30 -1.69
C ALA A 187 -0.46 5.97 -0.63
N TRP A 188 -0.95 5.21 0.35
CA TRP A 188 -1.66 5.74 1.49
C TRP A 188 -0.74 6.57 2.40
N ARG A 189 -1.30 7.60 3.03
CA ARG A 189 -0.60 8.46 3.99
C ARG A 189 -1.09 8.18 5.39
N PRO A 190 -0.28 7.54 6.25
CA PRO A 190 -0.67 7.24 7.63
C PRO A 190 -1.03 8.44 8.49
N SER A 191 -0.56 9.64 8.13
CA SER A 191 -0.76 10.85 8.91
C SER A 191 -2.16 11.46 8.79
N ASP A 192 -2.82 11.29 7.64
CA ASP A 192 -4.09 11.95 7.32
C ASP A 192 -5.09 11.07 6.56
N ASP A 193 -4.77 9.79 6.39
CA ASP A 193 -5.57 8.78 5.68
C ASP A 193 -5.90 9.13 4.21
N SER A 194 -5.17 10.08 3.63
CA SER A 194 -5.25 10.38 2.20
C SER A 194 -4.39 9.42 1.37
N VAL A 195 -4.51 9.50 0.05
CA VAL A 195 -3.75 8.68 -0.91
C VAL A 195 -3.03 9.57 -1.90
N ASP A 196 -1.73 9.38 -2.06
CA ASP A 196 -0.99 9.88 -3.21
C ASP A 196 -1.30 9.02 -4.43
N VAL A 197 -2.09 9.57 -5.36
CA VAL A 197 -2.57 8.87 -6.54
C VAL A 197 -1.48 8.86 -7.60
N VAL A 198 -1.07 7.68 -8.06
CA VAL A 198 -0.05 7.50 -9.11
C VAL A 198 -0.66 7.03 -10.42
N ARG A 199 -1.78 6.32 -10.35
CA ARG A 199 -2.54 5.90 -11.52
C ARG A 199 -4.02 5.84 -11.25
N ILE A 200 -4.80 6.19 -12.28
CA ILE A 200 -6.25 6.11 -12.28
C ILE A 200 -6.69 5.38 -13.54
N SER A 201 -7.42 4.29 -13.41
CA SER A 201 -7.98 3.55 -14.54
C SER A 201 -9.50 3.62 -14.49
N VAL A 202 -10.14 3.97 -15.60
CA VAL A 202 -11.61 4.11 -15.70
C VAL A 202 -12.15 3.41 -16.95
N GLY A 203 -13.40 2.95 -16.86
CA GLY A 203 -14.12 2.34 -17.99
C GLY A 203 -13.69 0.90 -18.30
N HIS A 204 -13.42 0.12 -17.25
CA HIS A 204 -13.24 -1.33 -17.33
C HIS A 204 -14.56 -2.06 -17.63
#